data_AF-A0A382YE29-F1
#
_entry.id   AF-A0A382YE29-F1
#
_cell.length_a   1.000
_cell.length_b   1.000
_cell.length_c   1.000
_cell.angle_alpha   90.00
_cell.angle_beta   90.00
_cell.angle_gamma   90.00
#
_symmetry.space_group_name_H-M   'P 1'
#
loop_
_entity.id
_entity.type
_entity.pdbx_description
1 polymer ?
#
loop_
_entity_poly.entity_id
_entity_poly.type
_entity_poly.pdbx_seq_one_letter_code
_entity_poly.pdbx_strand_id
1 'polypeptide(L)'
;VAPAHEFETTRKSAWLADRLHGGGFTDVELADPAGHVDLAEMVLEEVHDADYVHALRTGEPNDLAVSQGFAWDEGIWTMAVNSTAGVLAAVENVLDNGAVSGSLSSGLHHARADRGSGFCTVNGLAVAARYALARVDGTVVILDVDAHCGGGTHDLVSGDERVLHLDLSVNRFDGYSPAGQN
;
A
#
# COMPACT_ATOMS: atom_id res chain seq x y z
N VAL A 1 -14.44 -3.79 -7.05
CA VAL A 1 -14.21 -4.51 -8.33
C VAL A 1 -12.71 -4.66 -8.50
N ALA A 2 -12.21 -5.85 -8.83
CA ALA A 2 -10.78 -6.08 -9.01
C ALA A 2 -10.42 -5.96 -10.51
N PRO A 3 -9.18 -5.60 -10.87
CA PRO A 3 -8.78 -5.49 -12.27
C PRO A 3 -8.88 -6.84 -12.99
N ALA A 4 -8.99 -6.80 -14.31
CA ALA A 4 -9.06 -7.96 -15.19
C ALA A 4 -7.80 -8.82 -15.13
N HIS A 5 -6.64 -8.23 -14.81
CA HIS A 5 -5.42 -8.99 -14.56
C HIS A 5 -5.59 -9.90 -13.33
N GLU A 6 -5.60 -11.21 -13.56
CA GLU A 6 -5.74 -12.22 -12.51
C GLU A 6 -4.37 -12.67 -12.03
N PHE A 7 -3.93 -12.13 -10.91
CA PHE A 7 -2.67 -12.50 -10.28
C PHE A 7 -2.80 -12.50 -8.77
N GLU A 8 -1.80 -13.03 -8.09
CA GLU A 8 -1.80 -13.17 -6.63
C GLU A 8 -2.08 -11.83 -5.93
N THR A 9 -1.41 -10.76 -6.36
CA THR A 9 -1.57 -9.40 -5.84
C THR A 9 -3.00 -8.83 -6.01
N THR A 10 -3.77 -9.29 -7.00
CA THR A 10 -5.11 -8.75 -7.32
C THR A 10 -6.25 -9.66 -6.87
N ARG A 11 -5.96 -10.87 -6.38
CA ARG A 11 -6.96 -11.90 -6.03
C ARG A 11 -6.80 -12.52 -4.66
N LYS A 12 -5.57 -12.62 -4.11
CA LYS A 12 -5.29 -13.34 -2.85
C LYS A 12 -6.16 -12.85 -1.69
N SER A 13 -6.38 -11.54 -1.59
CA SER A 13 -7.14 -10.94 -0.48
C SER A 13 -8.56 -11.52 -0.37
N ALA A 14 -9.21 -11.82 -1.49
CA ALA A 14 -10.53 -12.45 -1.49
C ALA A 14 -10.49 -13.88 -0.92
N TRP A 15 -9.50 -14.69 -1.30
CA TRP A 15 -9.34 -16.05 -0.76
C TRP A 15 -9.04 -16.05 0.73
N LEU A 16 -8.24 -15.08 1.21
CA LEU A 16 -7.99 -14.90 2.64
C LEU A 16 -9.26 -14.48 3.37
N ALA A 17 -10.02 -13.52 2.84
CA ALA A 17 -11.28 -13.09 3.40
C ALA A 17 -12.30 -14.24 3.50
N ASP A 18 -12.46 -15.02 2.43
CA ASP A 18 -13.31 -16.22 2.41
C ASP A 18 -12.88 -17.24 3.46
N ARG A 19 -11.56 -17.43 3.65
CA ARG A 19 -11.04 -18.36 4.65
C ARG A 19 -11.29 -17.89 6.08
N LEU A 20 -11.23 -16.59 6.34
CA LEU A 20 -11.55 -15.97 7.63
C LEU A 20 -13.05 -16.07 7.92
N HIS A 21 -13.91 -15.77 6.93
CA HIS A 21 -15.36 -15.91 7.03
C HIS A 21 -15.83 -17.36 7.20
N GLY A 22 -15.13 -18.31 6.58
CA GLY A 22 -15.41 -19.75 6.70
C GLY A 22 -15.18 -20.31 8.11
N GLY A 23 -14.66 -19.52 9.04
CA GLY A 23 -14.49 -19.86 10.45
C GLY A 23 -13.18 -20.59 10.77
N GLY A 24 -13.02 -20.91 12.06
CA GLY A 24 -11.79 -21.49 12.61
C GLY A 24 -10.81 -20.47 13.20
N PHE A 25 -11.17 -19.18 13.18
CA PHE A 25 -10.48 -18.09 13.86
C PHE A 25 -11.48 -17.40 14.79
N THR A 26 -11.22 -17.39 16.09
CA THR A 26 -12.10 -16.75 17.09
C THR A 26 -11.68 -15.34 17.44
N ASP A 27 -10.42 -14.99 17.16
CA ASP A 27 -9.78 -13.77 17.65
C ASP A 27 -9.44 -12.80 16.50
N VAL A 28 -10.10 -12.98 15.35
CA VAL A 28 -9.92 -12.14 14.15
C VAL A 28 -11.28 -11.68 13.67
N GLU A 29 -11.44 -10.36 13.55
CA GLU A 29 -12.59 -9.72 12.94
C GLU A 29 -12.20 -9.19 11.55
N LEU A 30 -13.08 -9.41 10.56
CA LEU A 30 -12.92 -8.81 9.24
C LEU A 30 -13.83 -7.59 9.14
N ALA A 31 -13.24 -6.45 8.82
CA ALA A 31 -13.93 -5.18 8.67
C ALA A 31 -13.89 -4.70 7.21
N ASP A 32 -14.98 -4.07 6.77
CA ASP A 32 -15.07 -3.42 5.47
C ASP A 32 -14.54 -1.97 5.57
N PRO A 33 -13.52 -1.57 4.77
CA PRO A 33 -12.96 -0.22 4.81
C PRO A 33 -13.77 0.81 4.00
N ALA A 34 -15.01 0.52 3.62
CA ALA A 34 -15.86 1.42 2.82
C ALA A 34 -15.94 2.86 3.38
N GLY A 35 -15.82 3.04 4.70
CA GLY A 35 -15.80 4.35 5.35
C GLY A 35 -14.55 5.21 5.07
N HIS A 36 -13.50 4.64 4.47
CA HIS A 36 -12.21 5.28 4.24
C HIS A 36 -11.90 5.52 2.76
N VAL A 37 -12.84 5.25 1.85
CA VAL A 37 -12.63 5.38 0.40
C VAL A 37 -12.29 6.82 -0.01
N ASP A 38 -13.08 7.81 0.43
CA ASP A 38 -12.83 9.22 0.09
C ASP A 38 -11.48 9.70 0.64
N LEU A 39 -11.14 9.28 1.86
CA LEU A 39 -9.83 9.56 2.46
C LEU A 39 -8.70 8.91 1.67
N ALA A 40 -8.89 7.67 1.22
CA ALA A 40 -7.90 6.95 0.43
C ALA A 40 -7.61 7.63 -0.91
N GLU A 41 -8.63 8.18 -1.58
CA GLU A 41 -8.42 8.95 -2.81
C GLU A 41 -7.54 10.18 -2.54
N MET A 42 -7.87 10.97 -1.51
CA MET A 42 -7.07 12.16 -1.14
C MET A 42 -5.63 11.80 -0.80
N VAL A 43 -5.42 10.76 0.00
CA VAL A 43 -4.08 10.30 0.38
C VAL A 43 -3.27 9.82 -0.83
N LEU A 44 -3.90 9.15 -1.79
CA LEU A 44 -3.23 8.73 -3.02
C LEU A 44 -2.80 9.93 -3.87
N GLU A 45 -3.62 10.98 -3.93
CA GLU A 45 -3.27 12.24 -4.60
C GLU A 45 -2.13 13.01 -3.90
N GLU A 46 -1.93 12.80 -2.59
CA GLU A 46 -0.84 13.41 -1.82
C GLU A 46 0.48 12.62 -1.86
N VAL A 47 0.41 11.30 -2.06
CA VAL A 47 1.58 10.41 -2.05
C VAL A 47 2.18 10.23 -3.44
N HIS A 48 1.35 10.27 -4.49
CA HIS A 48 1.77 10.03 -5.85
C HIS A 48 1.68 11.30 -6.70
N ASP A 49 2.52 11.36 -7.74
CA ASP A 49 2.52 12.46 -8.69
C ASP A 49 1.21 12.54 -9.45
N ALA A 50 0.77 13.77 -9.74
CA ALA A 50 -0.53 14.02 -10.37
C ALA A 50 -0.69 13.31 -11.72
N ASP A 51 0.39 13.23 -12.51
CA ASP A 51 0.41 12.54 -13.81
C ASP A 51 0.22 11.02 -13.64
N TYR A 52 0.80 10.42 -12.60
CA TYR A 52 0.62 9.00 -12.33
C TYR A 52 -0.79 8.71 -11.83
N VAL A 53 -1.34 9.53 -10.94
CA VAL A 53 -2.74 9.42 -10.50
C VAL A 53 -3.71 9.57 -11.68
N HIS A 54 -3.44 10.52 -12.58
CA HIS A 54 -4.21 10.69 -13.81
C HIS A 54 -4.17 9.43 -14.68
N ALA A 55 -2.99 8.83 -14.86
CA ALA A 55 -2.82 7.60 -15.62
C ALA A 55 -3.56 6.41 -15.00
N LEU A 56 -3.54 6.25 -13.68
CA LEU A 56 -4.30 5.18 -13.00
C LEU A 56 -5.82 5.34 -13.21
N ARG A 57 -6.32 6.57 -13.21
CA ARG A 57 -7.75 6.88 -13.40
C ARG A 57 -8.21 6.73 -14.84
N THR A 58 -7.37 7.06 -15.81
CA THR A 58 -7.79 7.25 -17.21
C THR A 58 -7.19 6.25 -18.20
N GLY A 59 -6.10 5.57 -17.81
CA GLY A 59 -5.30 4.77 -18.71
C GLY A 59 -4.28 5.57 -19.53
N GLU A 60 -4.18 6.89 -19.31
CA GLU A 60 -3.33 7.79 -20.11
C GLU A 60 -2.43 8.72 -19.25
N PRO A 61 -1.14 8.88 -19.59
CA PRO A 61 -0.44 8.20 -20.68
C PRO A 61 -0.23 6.70 -20.34
N ASN A 62 -0.33 5.87 -21.37
CA ASN A 62 -0.36 4.41 -21.19
C ASN A 62 0.87 3.83 -20.49
N ASP A 63 2.05 4.38 -20.72
CA ASP A 63 3.31 3.94 -20.11
C ASP A 63 3.29 4.07 -18.58
N LEU A 64 2.68 5.13 -18.05
CA LEU A 64 2.43 5.27 -16.61
C LEU A 64 1.32 4.31 -16.13
N ALA A 65 0.23 4.20 -16.89
CA ALA A 65 -0.94 3.39 -16.51
C ALA A 65 -0.64 1.87 -16.41
N VAL A 66 0.41 1.39 -17.06
CA VAL A 66 0.85 -0.02 -17.04
C VAL A 66 2.17 -0.24 -16.30
N SER A 67 2.75 0.81 -15.71
CA SER A 67 4.08 0.79 -15.09
C SER A 67 4.25 -0.25 -13.98
N GLN A 68 3.16 -0.61 -13.29
CA GLN A 68 3.09 -1.69 -12.31
C GLN A 68 3.35 -3.10 -12.89
N GLY A 69 3.38 -3.25 -14.22
CA GLY A 69 3.72 -4.52 -14.88
C GLY A 69 2.53 -5.34 -15.36
N PHE A 70 1.33 -4.76 -15.42
CA PHE A 70 0.16 -5.39 -16.03
C PHE A 70 -0.70 -4.37 -16.78
N ALA A 71 -1.52 -4.87 -17.70
CA ALA A 71 -2.38 -4.05 -18.55
C ALA A 71 -3.37 -3.22 -17.72
N TRP A 72 -3.66 -2.02 -18.21
CA TRP A 72 -4.63 -1.13 -17.59
C TRP A 72 -6.07 -1.58 -17.87
N ASP A 73 -6.93 -1.39 -16.87
CA ASP A 73 -8.39 -1.44 -16.98
C ASP A 73 -9.03 -0.51 -15.93
N GLU A 74 -10.33 -0.26 -16.08
CA GLU A 74 -11.12 0.63 -15.20
C GLU A 74 -11.11 0.20 -13.71
N GLY A 75 -10.80 -1.07 -13.44
CA GLY A 75 -10.72 -1.62 -12.10
C GLY A 75 -9.45 -1.25 -11.34
N ILE A 76 -8.39 -0.78 -12.02
CA ILE A 76 -7.11 -0.44 -11.39
C ILE A 76 -7.27 0.65 -10.34
N TRP A 77 -7.92 1.77 -10.69
CA TRP A 77 -8.12 2.87 -9.73
C TRP A 77 -8.92 2.40 -8.51
N THR A 78 -10.04 1.70 -8.76
CA THR A 78 -10.89 1.17 -7.69
C THR A 78 -10.10 0.25 -6.76
N MET A 79 -9.26 -0.64 -7.31
CA MET A 79 -8.41 -1.53 -6.53
C MET A 79 -7.39 -0.76 -5.69
N ALA A 80 -6.70 0.21 -6.28
CA ALA A 80 -5.71 1.03 -5.59
C ALA A 80 -6.34 1.77 -4.40
N VAL A 81 -7.49 2.41 -4.61
CA VAL A 81 -8.23 3.12 -3.56
C VAL A 81 -8.68 2.18 -2.45
N ASN A 82 -9.24 1.01 -2.76
CA ASN A 82 -9.70 0.07 -1.73
C ASN A 82 -8.54 -0.56 -0.95
N SER A 83 -7.41 -0.83 -1.61
CA SER A 83 -6.18 -1.29 -0.94
C SER A 83 -5.68 -0.25 0.06
N THR A 84 -5.67 1.02 -0.33
CA THR A 84 -5.31 2.16 0.52
C THR A 84 -6.31 2.38 1.65
N ALA A 85 -7.62 2.33 1.37
CA ALA A 85 -8.67 2.45 2.39
C ALA A 85 -8.50 1.40 3.49
N GLY A 86 -8.20 0.15 3.11
CA GLY A 86 -7.95 -0.93 4.07
C GLY A 86 -6.80 -0.63 5.03
N VAL A 87 -5.67 -0.08 4.54
CA VAL A 87 -4.53 0.22 5.41
C VAL A 87 -4.78 1.45 6.28
N LEU A 88 -5.49 2.46 5.76
CA LEU A 88 -5.89 3.64 6.54
C LEU A 88 -6.85 3.26 7.68
N ALA A 89 -7.85 2.42 7.40
CA ALA A 89 -8.77 1.90 8.41
C ALA A 89 -8.03 1.11 9.50
N ALA A 90 -7.04 0.29 9.11
CA ALA A 90 -6.22 -0.46 10.06
C ALA A 90 -5.38 0.47 10.96
N VAL A 91 -4.71 1.47 10.39
CA VAL A 91 -3.93 2.45 11.17
C VAL A 91 -4.83 3.22 12.13
N GLU A 92 -5.99 3.67 11.67
CA GLU A 92 -6.97 4.38 12.50
C GLU A 92 -7.44 3.52 13.67
N ASN A 93 -7.80 2.27 13.42
CA ASN A 93 -8.25 1.34 14.47
C ASN A 93 -7.14 1.08 15.52
N VAL A 94 -5.88 0.98 15.09
CA VAL A 94 -4.73 0.85 16.02
C VAL A 94 -4.61 2.10 16.89
N LEU A 95 -4.68 3.29 16.30
CA LEU A 95 -4.47 4.55 17.02
C LEU A 95 -5.64 4.91 17.95
N ASP A 96 -6.87 4.67 17.52
CA ASP A 96 -8.06 5.10 18.27
C ASP A 96 -8.50 4.08 19.31
N ASN A 97 -8.30 2.78 19.02
CA ASN A 97 -8.80 1.70 19.88
C ASN A 97 -7.69 0.87 20.54
N GLY A 98 -6.41 1.13 20.22
CA GLY A 98 -5.28 0.34 20.72
C GLY A 98 -5.29 -1.11 20.24
N ALA A 99 -5.99 -1.40 19.14
CA ALA A 99 -6.12 -2.74 18.58
C ALA A 99 -4.86 -3.17 17.81
N VAL A 100 -4.75 -4.46 17.51
CA VAL A 100 -3.85 -4.96 16.46
C VAL A 100 -4.68 -5.10 15.19
N SER A 101 -4.30 -4.39 14.12
CA SER A 101 -5.07 -4.36 12.88
C SER A 101 -4.16 -4.33 11.65
N GLY A 102 -4.69 -4.74 10.51
CA GLY A 102 -3.95 -4.80 9.25
C GLY A 102 -4.88 -4.90 8.04
N SER A 103 -4.32 -4.76 6.85
CA SER A 103 -5.05 -4.86 5.58
C SER A 103 -4.70 -6.15 4.85
N LEU A 104 -5.71 -6.84 4.31
CA LEU A 104 -5.52 -8.07 3.52
C LEU A 104 -5.00 -7.82 2.11
N SER A 105 -5.15 -6.60 1.59
CA SER A 105 -4.89 -6.23 0.19
C SER A 105 -3.80 -5.18 0.02
N SER A 106 -3.19 -4.72 1.12
CA SER A 106 -2.13 -3.71 1.10
C SER A 106 -0.76 -4.32 1.38
N GLY A 107 0.23 -3.50 1.78
CA GLY A 107 1.62 -3.93 1.99
C GLY A 107 2.49 -3.88 0.72
N LEU A 108 1.94 -3.34 -0.38
CA LEU A 108 2.69 -3.09 -1.61
C LEU A 108 3.80 -2.06 -1.34
N HIS A 109 5.02 -2.36 -1.79
CA HIS A 109 6.23 -1.65 -1.34
C HIS A 109 7.16 -1.15 -2.46
N HIS A 110 6.91 -1.51 -3.72
CA HIS A 110 7.76 -1.11 -4.85
C HIS A 110 7.30 0.18 -5.54
N ALA A 111 6.02 0.55 -5.40
CA ALA A 111 5.48 1.74 -6.04
C ALA A 111 6.23 3.00 -5.54
N ARG A 112 6.54 3.89 -6.49
CA ARG A 112 7.20 5.17 -6.28
C ARG A 112 6.16 6.30 -6.39
N ALA A 113 6.55 7.54 -6.12
CA ALA A 113 5.66 8.68 -6.29
C ALA A 113 5.17 8.79 -7.75
N ASP A 114 6.07 8.60 -8.72
CA ASP A 114 5.86 8.87 -10.14
C ASP A 114 5.38 7.66 -10.97
N ARG A 115 5.38 6.44 -10.40
CA ARG A 115 5.04 5.20 -11.14
C ARG A 115 4.75 4.00 -10.24
N GLY A 116 4.08 3.02 -10.83
CA GLY A 116 4.01 1.65 -10.31
C GLY A 116 5.29 0.88 -10.61
N SER A 117 5.52 -0.21 -9.89
CA SER A 117 6.67 -1.09 -10.10
C SER A 117 6.43 -2.45 -9.45
N GLY A 118 6.95 -3.54 -10.03
CA GLY A 118 6.94 -4.87 -9.38
C GLY A 118 5.57 -5.32 -8.88
N PHE A 119 4.53 -5.14 -9.68
CA PHE A 119 3.12 -5.42 -9.34
C PHE A 119 2.53 -4.53 -8.23
N CYS A 120 3.26 -3.53 -7.77
CA CYS A 120 2.79 -2.50 -6.85
C CYS A 120 2.25 -1.30 -7.62
N THR A 121 0.93 -1.12 -7.59
CA THR A 121 0.27 0.07 -8.15
C THR A 121 0.40 1.29 -7.23
N VAL A 122 0.27 1.09 -5.92
CA VAL A 122 0.39 2.15 -4.89
C VAL A 122 1.24 1.64 -3.73
N ASN A 123 1.78 2.53 -2.90
CA ASN A 123 2.67 2.12 -1.80
C ASN A 123 1.92 2.10 -0.46
N GLY A 124 1.52 0.92 -0.01
CA GLY A 124 0.75 0.75 1.22
C GLY A 124 1.55 1.06 2.50
N LEU A 125 2.84 0.71 2.53
CA LEU A 125 3.70 0.91 3.71
C LEU A 125 3.98 2.39 3.95
N ALA A 126 4.33 3.12 2.89
CA ALA A 126 4.57 4.56 2.96
C ALA A 126 3.30 5.33 3.33
N VAL A 127 2.15 4.95 2.76
CA VAL A 127 0.84 5.53 3.13
C VAL A 127 0.55 5.32 4.62
N ALA A 128 0.70 4.10 5.12
CA ALA A 128 0.44 3.79 6.53
C ALA A 128 1.31 4.63 7.46
N ALA A 129 2.62 4.73 7.15
CA ALA A 129 3.56 5.49 7.95
C ALA A 129 3.23 6.99 7.97
N ARG A 130 3.01 7.60 6.80
CA ARG A 130 2.66 9.03 6.69
C ARG A 130 1.35 9.33 7.42
N TYR A 131 0.33 8.48 7.27
CA TYR A 131 -0.96 8.67 7.94
C TYR A 131 -0.84 8.56 9.47
N ALA A 132 -0.10 7.58 9.98
CA ALA A 132 0.13 7.44 11.42
C ALA A 132 0.90 8.65 11.99
N LEU A 133 1.95 9.08 11.29
CA LEU A 133 2.82 10.19 11.66
C LEU A 133 2.12 11.56 11.71
N ALA A 134 0.99 11.73 11.01
CA ALA A 134 0.16 12.92 11.11
C ALA A 134 -0.64 12.98 12.43
N ARG A 135 -0.79 11.85 13.12
CA ARG A 135 -1.66 11.68 14.30
C ARG A 135 -0.88 11.44 15.59
N VAL A 136 0.43 11.20 15.51
CA VAL A 136 1.28 10.91 16.66
C VAL A 136 2.51 11.81 16.71
N ASP A 137 2.92 12.19 17.91
CA ASP A 137 4.22 12.80 18.18
C ASP A 137 5.21 11.69 18.57
N GLY A 138 5.67 10.95 17.56
CA GLY A 138 6.52 9.77 17.75
C GLY A 138 7.14 9.27 16.46
N THR A 139 7.69 8.06 16.53
CA THR A 139 8.37 7.38 15.43
C THR A 139 7.50 6.24 14.91
N VAL A 140 7.46 6.05 13.61
CA VAL A 140 6.93 4.84 12.97
C VAL A 140 8.09 3.94 12.55
N VAL A 141 8.01 2.67 12.92
CA VAL A 141 8.94 1.65 12.43
C VAL A 141 8.24 0.83 11.35
N ILE A 142 8.81 0.82 10.15
CA ILE A 142 8.42 -0.09 9.08
C ILE A 142 9.38 -1.28 9.14
N LEU A 143 8.85 -2.47 9.42
CA LEU A 143 9.58 -3.73 9.30
C LEU A 143 9.14 -4.44 8.03
N ASP A 144 9.97 -4.38 6.99
CA ASP A 144 9.74 -5.04 5.71
C ASP A 144 10.53 -6.35 5.65
N VAL A 145 9.81 -7.46 5.49
CA VAL A 145 10.35 -8.83 5.44
C VAL A 145 9.95 -9.54 4.15
N ASP A 146 9.50 -8.79 3.14
CA ASP A 146 9.36 -9.34 1.79
C ASP A 146 10.73 -9.78 1.26
N ALA A 147 10.74 -10.78 0.39
CA ALA A 147 11.98 -11.24 -0.21
C ALA A 147 12.65 -10.16 -1.07
N HIS A 148 11.86 -9.29 -1.71
CA HIS A 148 12.35 -8.17 -2.52
C HIS A 148 12.62 -6.94 -1.65
N CYS A 149 13.58 -6.12 -2.08
CA CYS A 149 13.86 -4.87 -1.39
C CYS A 149 12.72 -3.86 -1.55
N GLY A 150 12.28 -3.24 -0.46
CA GLY A 150 11.24 -2.21 -0.40
C GLY A 150 11.73 -0.82 -0.83
N GLY A 151 12.42 -0.73 -1.97
CA GLY A 151 12.99 0.53 -2.45
C GLY A 151 11.94 1.61 -2.69
N GLY A 152 10.71 1.22 -3.03
CA GLY A 152 9.61 2.17 -3.24
C GLY A 152 9.19 2.85 -1.96
N THR A 153 9.10 2.05 -0.91
CA THR A 153 8.84 2.54 0.44
C THR A 153 9.95 3.47 0.89
N HIS A 154 11.21 3.08 0.71
CA HIS A 154 12.35 3.93 1.11
C HIS A 154 12.34 5.29 0.41
N ASP A 155 12.12 5.33 -0.91
CA ASP A 155 12.09 6.58 -1.67
C ASP A 155 10.98 7.53 -1.18
N LEU A 156 9.86 7.00 -0.68
CA LEU A 156 8.72 7.79 -0.19
C LEU A 156 8.84 8.22 1.27
N VAL A 157 9.68 7.58 2.09
CA VAL A 157 9.78 7.85 3.54
C VAL A 157 11.14 8.37 4.00
N SER A 158 12.20 8.21 3.20
CA SER A 158 13.59 8.56 3.57
C SER A 158 13.81 10.03 3.96
N GLY A 159 12.90 10.93 3.58
CA GLY A 159 12.95 12.34 3.96
C GLY A 159 12.38 12.67 5.34
N ASP A 160 11.71 11.73 6.02
CA ASP A 160 11.12 11.93 7.35
C ASP A 160 11.94 11.18 8.42
N GLU A 161 12.66 11.94 9.26
CA GLU A 161 13.50 11.39 10.33
C GLU A 161 12.70 10.57 11.36
N ARG A 162 11.37 10.67 11.39
CA ARG A 162 10.49 9.92 12.27
C ARG A 162 10.06 8.56 11.70
N VAL A 163 10.53 8.18 10.51
CA VAL A 163 10.34 6.84 9.95
C VAL A 163 11.64 6.05 9.99
N LEU A 164 11.67 4.95 10.73
CA LEU A 164 12.76 3.97 10.66
C LEU A 164 12.35 2.83 9.73
N HIS A 165 13.07 2.62 8.63
CA HIS A 165 12.77 1.58 7.64
C HIS A 165 13.74 0.41 7.72
N LEU A 166 13.31 -0.67 8.38
CA LEU A 166 14.08 -1.90 8.52
C LEU A 166 13.65 -2.89 7.44
N ASP A 167 14.44 -3.00 6.38
CA ASP A 167 14.24 -3.92 5.24
C ASP A 167 15.20 -5.12 5.36
N LEU A 168 14.63 -6.33 5.42
CA LEU A 168 15.36 -7.60 5.35
C LEU A 168 15.01 -8.34 4.07
N SER A 169 15.69 -8.01 2.98
CA SER A 169 15.48 -8.60 1.67
C SER A 169 16.63 -9.51 1.21
N VAL A 170 16.29 -10.44 0.31
CA VAL A 170 17.22 -11.40 -0.31
C VAL A 170 17.24 -11.30 -1.83
N ASN A 171 16.34 -10.51 -2.42
CA ASN A 171 16.17 -10.32 -3.85
C ASN A 171 16.43 -8.85 -4.22
N ARG A 172 17.24 -8.66 -5.28
CA ARG A 172 17.74 -7.36 -5.76
C ARG A 172 16.94 -6.77 -6.92
N PHE A 173 15.69 -7.19 -7.10
CA PHE A 173 14.80 -6.63 -8.14
C PHE A 173 14.67 -5.11 -8.03
N ASP A 174 14.50 -4.62 -6.81
CA ASP A 174 14.50 -3.22 -6.43
C ASP A 174 15.67 -2.99 -5.46
N GLY A 175 15.96 -1.74 -5.10
CA GLY A 175 17.06 -1.41 -4.20
C GLY A 175 17.13 0.07 -3.86
N TYR A 176 17.81 0.36 -2.76
CA TYR A 176 18.17 1.71 -2.35
C TYR A 176 19.50 1.69 -1.60
N SER A 177 20.14 2.85 -1.49
CA SER A 177 21.30 3.04 -0.63
C SER A 177 20.84 3.78 0.62
N PRO A 178 20.98 3.20 1.83
CA PRO A 178 20.63 3.89 3.06
C PRO A 178 21.44 5.19 3.18
N ALA A 179 20.75 6.32 3.31
CA ALA A 179 21.35 7.64 3.42
C ALA A 179 20.88 8.33 4.71
N GLY A 180 21.32 7.84 5.88
CA GLY A 180 20.93 8.44 7.16
C GLY A 180 20.95 7.47 8.33
N GLN A 181 20.27 7.84 9.42
CA GLN A 181 20.00 6.96 10.58
C GLN A 181 18.75 6.09 10.40
N ASN A 182 18.11 6.15 9.22
CA ASN A 182 16.79 5.59 8.92
C ASN A 182 16.82 4.57 7.79
#